data_AF-A0A397S5A1-F1
#
_entry.id   AF-A0A397S5A1-F1
#
_cell.length_a   1.000
_cell.length_b   1.000
_cell.length_c   1.000
_cell.angle_alpha   90.00
_cell.angle_beta   90.00
_cell.angle_gamma   90.00
#
_symmetry.space_group_name_H-M   'P 1'
#
loop_
_entity.id
_entity.type
_entity.pdbx_description
1 polymer ?
#
loop_
_entity_poly.entity_id
_entity_poly.type
_entity_poly.pdbx_seq_one_letter_code
_entity_poly.pdbx_strand_id
1 'polypeptide(L)'
;MIPLDHWIPDELHIMLRITDRLWSLVLHEIKESAIRNPITDPKTFKRNAKMWLKLFLTLSTGTPNNDNFVQGLYRPNDLTPYIHILVFHIHELMEKHKKWGLKAFSCGAVEKKNHQQVSEFFRKTLRDGENDVDQKSAIF
;
A
#
# COMPACT_ATOMS: atom_id res chain seq x y z
N MET A 1 23.93 -17.86 -2.23
CA MET A 1 23.48 -16.80 -3.15
C MET A 1 23.10 -17.47 -4.46
N ILE A 2 21.87 -17.26 -4.93
CA ILE A 2 21.41 -17.83 -6.20
C ILE A 2 21.89 -16.88 -7.33
N PRO A 3 22.50 -17.39 -8.41
CA PRO A 3 22.92 -16.60 -9.56
C PRO A 3 21.73 -15.90 -10.25
N LEU A 4 21.89 -14.61 -10.60
CA LEU A 4 20.83 -13.71 -11.10
C LEU A 4 20.47 -13.92 -12.59
N ASP A 5 21.14 -14.84 -13.26
CA ASP A 5 21.16 -15.05 -14.70
C ASP A 5 20.04 -15.96 -15.22
N HIS A 6 19.20 -16.51 -14.34
CA HIS A 6 18.10 -17.42 -14.70
C HIS A 6 16.75 -17.08 -14.02
N TRP A 7 16.55 -15.83 -13.61
CA TRP A 7 15.28 -15.41 -13.01
C TRP A 7 14.20 -15.27 -14.10
N ILE A 8 13.29 -16.24 -14.20
CA ILE A 8 12.00 -16.05 -14.89
C ILE A 8 11.12 -15.29 -13.89
N PRO A 9 10.80 -14.01 -14.12
CA PRO A 9 9.94 -13.29 -13.21
C PRO A 9 8.53 -13.85 -13.33
N ASP A 10 8.10 -14.56 -12.28
CA ASP A 10 6.72 -14.96 -12.16
C ASP A 10 5.81 -13.72 -12.00
N GLU A 11 4.54 -13.93 -12.33
CA GLU A 11 3.50 -12.91 -12.35
C GLU A 11 3.42 -12.15 -11.02
N LEU A 12 3.59 -12.86 -9.92
CA LEU A 12 3.57 -12.30 -8.57
C LEU A 12 4.76 -11.36 -8.34
N HIS A 13 5.95 -11.73 -8.79
CA HIS A 13 7.16 -10.94 -8.61
C HIS A 13 7.11 -9.61 -9.38
N ILE A 14 6.56 -9.63 -10.60
CA ILE A 14 6.36 -8.41 -11.39
C ILE A 14 5.31 -7.52 -10.72
N MET A 15 4.21 -8.12 -10.21
CA MET A 15 3.18 -7.37 -9.50
C MET A 15 3.69 -6.70 -8.23
N LEU A 16 4.39 -7.44 -7.40
CA LEU A 16 5.00 -6.91 -6.18
C LEU A 16 5.95 -5.77 -6.54
N ARG A 17 6.80 -5.95 -7.56
CA ARG A 17 7.74 -4.92 -7.98
C ARG A 17 7.06 -3.63 -8.46
N ILE A 18 5.99 -3.72 -9.26
CA ILE A 18 5.29 -2.53 -9.76
C ILE A 18 4.47 -1.88 -8.64
N THR A 19 3.80 -2.69 -7.81
CA THR A 19 3.04 -2.21 -6.64
C THR A 19 3.96 -1.51 -5.66
N ASP A 20 5.13 -2.07 -5.36
CA ASP A 20 6.17 -1.46 -4.52
C ASP A 20 6.62 -0.11 -5.08
N ARG A 21 6.75 0.02 -6.41
CA ARG A 21 7.11 1.29 -7.04
C ARG A 21 6.00 2.33 -6.92
N LEU A 22 4.75 1.96 -7.20
CA LEU A 22 3.60 2.85 -7.06
C LEU A 22 3.40 3.27 -5.60
N TRP A 23 3.51 2.31 -4.67
CA TRP A 23 3.39 2.54 -3.25
C TRP A 23 4.55 3.37 -2.70
N SER A 24 5.77 3.15 -3.18
CA SER A 24 6.93 3.99 -2.83
C SER A 24 6.69 5.45 -3.23
N LEU A 25 6.07 5.73 -4.38
CA LEU A 25 5.72 7.10 -4.77
C LEU A 25 4.71 7.72 -3.80
N VAL A 26 3.68 6.97 -3.42
CA VAL A 26 2.66 7.43 -2.45
C VAL A 26 3.28 7.63 -1.06
N LEU A 27 4.07 6.68 -0.58
CA LEU A 27 4.73 6.76 0.73
C LEU A 27 5.78 7.85 0.78
N HIS A 28 6.53 8.05 -0.29
CA HIS A 28 7.49 9.15 -0.42
C HIS A 28 6.76 10.50 -0.30
N GLU A 29 5.64 10.67 -1.02
CA GLU A 29 4.79 11.86 -0.91
C GLU A 29 4.21 12.05 0.51
N ILE A 30 3.86 10.96 1.19
CA ILE A 30 3.40 10.99 2.60
C ILE A 30 4.56 11.33 3.56
N LYS A 31 5.80 10.91 3.29
CA LYS A 31 6.93 11.13 4.21
C LYS A 31 7.53 12.54 4.06
N GLU A 32 7.73 12.99 2.83
CA GLU A 32 8.66 14.06 2.44
C GLU A 32 8.03 15.45 2.24
N SER A 33 6.80 15.71 2.71
CA SER A 33 6.08 16.99 2.49
C SER A 33 6.79 18.29 2.98
N ALA A 34 8.03 18.21 3.47
CA ALA A 34 8.89 19.34 3.77
C ALA A 34 9.75 19.79 2.57
N ILE A 35 9.98 18.93 1.57
CA ILE A 35 10.73 19.27 0.36
C ILE A 35 9.76 19.13 -0.80
N ARG A 36 9.49 20.23 -1.51
CA ARG A 36 8.75 20.22 -2.77
C ARG A 36 9.53 19.37 -3.78
N ASN A 37 9.35 18.06 -3.75
CA ASN A 37 10.07 17.18 -4.64
C ASN A 37 9.34 17.16 -6.00
N PRO A 38 9.98 17.61 -7.10
CA PRO A 38 9.36 17.63 -8.42
C PRO A 38 9.10 16.22 -9.01
N ILE A 39 9.51 15.15 -8.33
CA ILE A 39 9.41 13.77 -8.81
C ILE A 39 7.97 13.24 -8.81
N THR A 40 7.07 13.74 -7.96
CA THR A 40 5.67 13.24 -7.91
C THR A 40 4.73 14.06 -8.79
N ASP A 41 5.02 14.17 -10.09
CA ASP A 41 4.08 14.76 -11.05
C ASP A 41 2.80 13.90 -11.12
N PRO A 42 1.61 14.46 -10.81
CA PRO A 42 0.37 13.68 -10.81
C PRO A 42 0.04 13.05 -12.16
N LYS A 43 0.43 13.69 -13.27
CA LYS A 43 0.22 13.13 -14.62
C LYS A 43 1.07 11.87 -14.82
N THR A 44 2.33 11.92 -14.41
CA THR A 44 3.25 10.78 -14.45
C THR A 44 2.76 9.64 -13.55
N PHE A 45 2.29 9.95 -12.33
CA PHE A 45 1.67 8.96 -11.44
C PHE A 45 0.46 8.30 -12.10
N LYS A 46 -0.50 9.08 -12.62
CA LYS A 46 -1.69 8.57 -13.32
C LYS A 46 -1.32 7.64 -14.48
N ARG A 47 -0.34 8.04 -15.29
CA ARG A 47 0.13 7.22 -16.43
C ARG A 47 0.67 5.88 -15.95
N ASN A 48 1.54 5.90 -14.93
CA ASN A 48 2.16 4.68 -14.41
C ASN A 48 1.11 3.76 -13.76
N ALA A 49 0.17 4.33 -12.99
CA ALA A 49 -0.91 3.57 -12.36
C ALA A 49 -1.85 2.92 -13.40
N LYS A 50 -2.19 3.64 -14.49
CA LYS A 50 -2.97 3.06 -15.60
C LYS A 50 -2.21 1.98 -16.36
N MET A 51 -0.91 2.15 -16.57
CA MET A 51 -0.08 1.13 -17.23
C MET A 51 -0.03 -0.15 -16.39
N TRP A 52 0.13 0.00 -15.08
CA TRP A 52 0.04 -1.13 -14.15
C TRP A 52 -1.35 -1.78 -14.19
N LEU A 53 -2.43 -1.01 -14.16
CA LEU A 53 -3.79 -1.57 -14.23
C LEU A 53 -4.00 -2.38 -15.52
N LYS A 54 -3.45 -1.92 -16.65
CA LYS A 54 -3.51 -2.65 -17.91
C LYS A 54 -2.80 -4.01 -17.82
N LEU A 55 -1.63 -4.05 -17.19
CA LEU A 55 -0.90 -5.30 -16.94
C LEU A 55 -1.69 -6.21 -15.99
N PHE A 56 -2.20 -5.65 -14.90
CA PHE A 56 -3.01 -6.35 -13.90
C PHE A 56 -4.25 -7.03 -14.52
N LEU A 57 -4.88 -6.38 -15.51
CA LEU A 57 -6.07 -6.89 -16.22
C LEU A 57 -5.73 -7.67 -17.50
N THR A 58 -4.51 -8.19 -17.65
CA THR A 58 -4.17 -9.01 -18.80
C THR A 58 -5.07 -10.24 -18.84
N LEU A 59 -5.91 -10.33 -19.86
CA LEU A 59 -6.88 -11.42 -20.02
C LEU A 59 -6.17 -12.72 -20.38
N SER A 60 -6.74 -13.84 -19.96
CA SER A 60 -6.31 -15.14 -20.45
C SER A 60 -6.63 -15.24 -21.94
N THR A 61 -5.73 -15.82 -22.72
CA THR A 61 -5.93 -16.06 -24.15
C THR A 61 -5.96 -17.57 -24.42
N GLY A 62 -6.65 -17.96 -25.49
CA GLY A 62 -6.86 -19.38 -25.82
C GLY A 62 -7.98 -20.04 -25.02
N THR A 63 -8.17 -21.33 -25.25
CA THR A 63 -9.18 -22.15 -24.57
C THR A 63 -8.57 -22.89 -23.40
N PRO A 64 -9.17 -22.90 -22.19
CA PRO A 64 -8.68 -23.69 -21.07
C PRO A 64 -8.46 -25.15 -21.48
N ASN A 65 -7.36 -25.75 -21.03
CA ASN A 65 -6.92 -27.12 -21.36
C ASN A 65 -6.43 -27.35 -22.80
N ASN A 66 -6.10 -26.29 -23.55
CA ASN A 66 -5.43 -26.39 -24.85
C ASN A 66 -3.98 -25.88 -24.73
N ASP A 67 -3.08 -26.37 -25.59
CA ASP A 67 -1.65 -26.01 -25.60
C ASP A 67 -1.40 -24.51 -25.89
N ASN A 68 -2.40 -23.83 -26.47
CA ASN A 68 -2.36 -22.39 -26.75
C ASN A 68 -2.90 -21.51 -25.62
N PHE A 69 -3.26 -22.09 -24.47
CA PHE A 69 -3.79 -21.34 -23.34
C PHE A 69 -2.68 -20.53 -22.66
N VAL A 70 -2.85 -19.22 -22.62
CA VAL A 70 -2.02 -18.33 -21.80
C VAL A 70 -2.92 -17.80 -20.69
N GLN A 71 -2.59 -18.13 -19.45
CA GLN A 71 -3.30 -17.60 -18.30
C GLN A 71 -3.06 -16.08 -18.21
N GLY A 72 -4.14 -15.36 -17.92
CA GLY A 72 -4.11 -13.94 -17.62
C GLY A 72 -4.00 -13.72 -16.11
N LEU A 73 -3.71 -12.49 -15.71
CA LEU A 73 -3.43 -12.18 -14.30
C LEU A 73 -4.72 -12.12 -13.47
N TYR A 74 -5.54 -11.08 -13.67
CA TYR A 74 -6.77 -10.85 -12.92
C TYR A 74 -7.88 -10.34 -13.84
N ARG A 75 -9.12 -10.50 -13.38
CA ARG A 75 -10.32 -10.01 -14.07
C ARG A 75 -10.71 -8.64 -13.52
N PRO A 76 -11.48 -7.84 -14.28
CA PRO A 76 -12.03 -6.57 -13.78
C PRO A 76 -12.83 -6.72 -12.48
N ASN A 77 -13.47 -7.88 -12.27
CA ASN A 77 -14.21 -8.18 -11.03
C ASN A 77 -13.33 -8.32 -9.78
N ASP A 78 -12.02 -8.55 -9.96
CA ASP A 78 -11.06 -8.70 -8.87
C ASP A 78 -10.50 -7.34 -8.39
N LEU A 79 -10.93 -6.23 -9.01
CA LEU A 79 -10.51 -4.89 -8.62
C LEU A 79 -11.12 -4.50 -7.28
N THR A 80 -10.26 -4.37 -6.28
CA THR A 80 -10.65 -3.85 -4.98
C THR A 80 -10.91 -2.34 -5.05
N PRO A 81 -11.74 -1.79 -4.14
CA PRO A 81 -11.93 -0.34 -4.04
C PRO A 81 -10.63 0.44 -3.87
N TYR A 82 -9.63 -0.11 -3.17
CA TYR A 82 -8.32 0.51 -2.99
C TYR A 82 -7.54 0.65 -4.30
N ILE A 83 -7.57 -0.38 -5.15
CA ILE A 83 -6.96 -0.34 -6.49
C ILE A 83 -7.63 0.73 -7.34
N HIS A 84 -8.97 0.79 -7.31
CA HIS A 84 -9.72 1.81 -8.03
C HIS A 84 -9.34 3.23 -7.57
N ILE A 85 -9.30 3.47 -6.26
CA ILE A 85 -8.89 4.75 -5.68
C ILE A 85 -7.47 5.12 -6.08
N LEU A 86 -6.54 4.16 -5.99
CA LEU A 86 -5.13 4.38 -6.34
C LEU A 86 -4.96 4.81 -7.80
N VAL A 87 -5.61 4.13 -8.74
CA VAL A 87 -5.41 4.38 -10.17
C VAL A 87 -6.19 5.59 -10.66
N PHE A 88 -7.43 5.76 -10.18
CA PHE A 88 -8.36 6.74 -10.74
C PHE A 88 -8.48 8.02 -9.93
N HIS A 89 -8.15 8.04 -8.63
CA HIS A 89 -8.47 9.17 -7.76
C HIS A 89 -7.24 9.81 -7.08
N ILE A 90 -6.18 9.05 -6.79
CA ILE A 90 -5.01 9.60 -6.07
C ILE A 90 -4.33 10.75 -6.84
N HIS A 91 -4.24 10.68 -8.17
CA HIS A 91 -3.66 11.78 -8.94
C HIS A 91 -4.45 13.09 -8.83
N GLU A 92 -5.79 13.02 -8.73
CA GLU A 92 -6.64 14.19 -8.54
C GLU A 92 -6.45 14.78 -7.13
N LEU A 93 -6.32 13.90 -6.13
CA LEU A 93 -6.00 14.30 -4.76
C LEU A 93 -4.63 15.01 -4.72
N MET A 94 -3.63 14.46 -5.39
CA MET A 94 -2.31 15.10 -5.53
C MET A 94 -2.42 16.46 -6.21
N GLU A 95 -3.18 16.60 -7.29
CA GLU A 95 -3.36 17.88 -8.00
C GLU A 95 -4.05 18.94 -7.15
N LYS A 96 -5.13 18.56 -6.47
CA LYS A 96 -5.93 19.47 -5.64
C LYS A 96 -5.19 19.91 -4.39
N HIS A 97 -4.35 19.04 -3.82
CA HIS A 97 -3.70 19.26 -2.54
C HIS A 97 -2.18 19.44 -2.61
N LYS A 98 -1.61 19.79 -3.78
CA LYS A 98 -0.17 20.07 -3.96
C LYS A 98 0.42 21.00 -2.88
N LYS A 99 -0.36 21.97 -2.40
CA LYS A 99 0.07 22.91 -1.35
C LYS A 99 0.34 22.25 0.01
N TRP A 100 -0.44 21.22 0.35
CA TRP A 100 -0.43 20.58 1.67
C TRP A 100 0.27 19.21 1.67
N GLY A 101 0.39 18.58 0.50
CA GLY A 101 0.93 17.24 0.31
C GLY A 101 -0.03 16.15 0.82
N LEU A 102 0.20 14.89 0.41
CA LEU A 102 -0.63 13.76 0.84
C LEU A 102 -0.50 13.46 2.33
N LYS A 103 0.63 13.84 2.95
CA LYS A 103 0.89 13.66 4.39
C LYS A 103 -0.19 14.29 5.28
N ALA A 104 -0.73 15.43 4.87
CA ALA A 104 -1.76 16.14 5.62
C ALA A 104 -3.05 15.32 5.80
N PHE A 105 -3.26 14.29 4.96
CA PHE A 105 -4.41 13.40 4.99
C PHE A 105 -4.09 12.04 5.63
N SER A 106 -2.87 11.84 6.14
CA SER A 106 -2.50 10.61 6.84
C SER A 106 -3.19 10.53 8.21
N CYS A 107 -3.70 9.35 8.55
CA CYS A 107 -4.26 9.06 9.87
C CYS A 107 -3.19 8.80 10.94
N GLY A 108 -1.89 8.84 10.60
CA GLY A 108 -0.81 8.47 11.52
C GLY A 108 -0.78 9.28 12.82
N ALA A 109 -1.17 10.56 12.79
CA ALA A 109 -1.28 11.37 14.01
C ALA A 109 -2.44 10.90 14.92
N VAL A 110 -3.56 10.51 14.33
CA VAL A 110 -4.73 10.00 15.04
C VAL A 110 -4.43 8.62 15.62
N GLU A 111 -3.79 7.73 14.86
CA GLU A 111 -3.35 6.41 15.31
C GLU A 111 -2.36 6.52 16.48
N LYS A 112 -1.39 7.44 16.40
CA LYS A 112 -0.46 7.70 17.50
C LYS A 112 -1.18 8.18 18.75
N LYS A 113 -2.15 9.08 18.62
CA LYS A 113 -2.95 9.57 19.75
C LYS A 113 -3.79 8.45 20.37
N ASN A 114 -4.39 7.59 19.54
CA ASN A 114 -5.12 6.42 20.00
C ASN A 114 -4.21 5.48 20.81
N HIS A 115 -3.00 5.19 20.30
CA HIS A 115 -2.02 4.37 21.01
C HIS A 115 -1.58 4.98 22.35
N GLN A 116 -1.38 6.30 22.41
CA GLN A 116 -1.08 7.02 23.65
C GLN A 116 -2.23 6.93 24.66
N GLN A 117 -3.47 7.13 24.21
CA GLN A 117 -4.65 7.07 25.05
C GLN A 117 -4.85 5.67 25.64
N VAL A 118 -4.74 4.63 24.80
CA VAL A 118 -4.78 3.22 25.23
C VAL A 118 -3.70 2.96 26.29
N SER A 119 -2.46 3.38 26.02
CA SER A 119 -1.34 3.19 26.95
C SER A 119 -1.55 3.91 28.29
N GLU A 120 -2.04 5.16 28.27
CA GLU A 120 -2.30 5.92 29.49
C GLU A 120 -3.44 5.34 30.31
N PHE A 121 -4.50 4.85 29.67
CA PHE A 121 -5.63 4.21 30.32
C PHE A 121 -5.20 2.94 31.07
N PHE A 122 -4.46 2.05 30.41
CA PHE A 122 -3.96 0.82 31.03
C PHE A 122 -2.91 1.09 32.11
N ARG A 123 -2.04 2.10 31.92
CA ARG A 123 -1.09 2.51 32.97
C ARG A 123 -1.78 3.06 34.23
N LYS A 124 -2.96 3.66 34.11
CA LYS A 124 -3.74 4.19 35.24
C LYS A 124 -4.59 3.12 35.93
N THR A 125 -5.06 2.12 35.21
CA THR A 125 -5.92 1.04 35.76
C THR A 125 -5.13 -0.09 36.44
N LEU A 126 -3.84 -0.23 36.14
CA LEU A 126 -2.95 -1.22 36.77
C LEU A 126 -2.21 -0.71 38.02
N ARG A 127 -2.53 0.50 38.51
CA ARG A 127 -1.75 1.15 39.57
C ARG A 127 -2.32 1.05 40.99
N ASP A 128 -3.49 0.43 41.15
CA ASP A 128 -4.14 0.22 42.46
C ASP A 128 -4.36 -1.28 42.76
N GLY A 129 -3.33 -2.09 42.59
CA GLY A 129 -3.26 -3.45 43.13
C GLY A 129 -1.98 -3.62 43.93
N GLU A 130 -2.03 -3.32 45.23
CA GLU A 130 -0.93 -3.60 46.16
C GLU A 130 -0.65 -5.11 46.26
N ASN A 131 0.65 -5.40 46.37
CA ASN A 131 1.29 -6.61 46.94
C ASN A 131 1.22 -7.90 46.12
N ASP A 132 2.43 -8.31 45.73
CA ASP A 132 2.98 -9.67 45.70
C ASP A 132 2.17 -10.80 45.05
N VAL A 133 2.91 -11.65 44.34
CA VAL A 133 2.50 -12.95 43.78
C VAL A 133 1.75 -12.92 42.44
N ASP A 134 2.51 -13.33 41.42
CA ASP A 134 2.10 -13.94 40.15
C ASP A 134 0.97 -13.30 39.35
N GLN A 135 1.32 -12.64 38.24
CA GLN A 135 0.39 -12.53 37.12
C GLN A 135 1.07 -12.78 35.77
N LYS A 136 0.77 -13.95 35.22
CA LYS A 136 1.03 -14.35 33.84
C LYS A 136 0.31 -13.38 32.90
N SER A 137 1.04 -12.92 31.90
CA SER A 137 0.53 -12.07 30.82
C SER A 137 -0.61 -12.77 30.06
N ALA A 138 -1.79 -12.13 30.03
CA ALA A 138 -2.84 -12.44 29.07
C ALA A 138 -2.65 -11.55 27.85
N ILE A 139 -2.22 -12.17 26.76
CA ILE A 139 -2.14 -11.57 25.43
C ILE A 139 -3.51 -11.78 24.78
N PHE A 140 -4.14 -10.71 24.32
CA PHE A 140 -5.16 -10.75 23.27
C PHE A 140 -4.59 -10.10 22.02
#